data_AF-A0A369QAD6-F1
#
_entry.id   AF-A0A369QAD6-F1
#
_cell.length_a   1.000
_cell.length_b   1.000
_cell.length_c   1.000
_cell.angle_alpha   90.00
_cell.angle_beta   90.00
_cell.angle_gamma   90.00
#
_symmetry.space_group_name_H-M   'P 1'
#
loop_
_entity.id
_entity.type
_entity.pdbx_description
1 polymer ?
#
loop_
_entity_poly.entity_id
_entity_poly.type
_entity_poly.pdbx_seq_one_letter_code
_entity_poly.pdbx_strand_id
1 'polypeptide(L)'
;MNQELPIREHDDDIAGEPDTFGSPAEHSVADETVGHPGSSLTDDVVALIDDGKTYAEAELAFQKTRLKFAASKGGSGVGMAVAALAFVHLALIALVVGLVIALSPILTPWGATALVVVILLVLGVVAGLAAKKRFSHLSDAYKDTSP
;
A
#
# COMPACT_ATOMS: atom_id res chain seq x y z
N MET A 1 73.45 19.70 -41.76
CA MET A 1 74.40 20.80 -41.50
C MET A 1 74.33 21.12 -40.03
N ASN A 2 75.46 20.89 -39.37
CA ASN A 2 75.68 20.96 -37.92
C ASN A 2 75.48 22.37 -37.39
N GLN A 3 74.94 22.50 -36.16
CA GLN A 3 75.51 23.40 -35.15
C GLN A 3 75.27 22.80 -33.75
N GLU A 4 76.37 22.45 -33.10
CA GLU A 4 76.47 22.09 -31.68
C GLU A 4 76.80 23.34 -30.84
N LEU A 5 76.08 23.51 -29.71
CA LEU A 5 76.42 24.11 -28.39
C LEU A 5 76.68 25.64 -28.26
N PRO A 6 76.18 26.27 -27.17
CA PRO A 6 76.92 26.28 -25.89
C PRO A 6 76.06 26.05 -24.62
N ILE A 7 76.51 25.09 -23.81
CA ILE A 7 76.55 25.06 -22.33
C ILE A 7 76.09 26.34 -21.59
N ARG A 8 74.98 26.22 -20.85
CA ARG A 8 74.81 26.86 -19.54
C ARG A 8 74.70 25.75 -18.49
N GLU A 9 75.78 25.60 -17.75
CA GLU A 9 75.85 24.86 -16.50
C GLU A 9 75.32 25.74 -15.37
N HIS A 10 74.89 25.09 -14.30
CA HIS A 10 74.42 25.67 -13.03
C HIS A 10 72.97 26.18 -13.05
N ASP A 11 72.07 25.38 -12.48
CA ASP A 11 71.70 25.59 -11.08
C ASP A 11 70.92 24.34 -10.61
N ASP A 12 71.58 23.61 -9.72
CA ASP A 12 71.10 23.09 -8.45
C ASP A 12 69.62 22.64 -8.32
N ASP A 13 69.51 21.41 -7.83
CA ASP A 13 68.49 20.96 -6.89
C ASP A 13 67.07 20.78 -7.43
N ILE A 14 66.93 19.63 -8.08
CA ILE A 14 65.96 18.59 -7.72
C ILE A 14 65.39 18.78 -6.30
N ALA A 15 64.17 19.30 -6.19
CA ALA A 15 63.02 18.52 -5.76
C ALA A 15 61.82 19.42 -5.43
N GLY A 16 60.73 19.18 -6.15
CA GLY A 16 59.41 19.08 -5.52
C GLY A 16 58.80 20.37 -4.96
N GLU A 17 58.15 21.12 -5.85
CA GLU A 17 56.80 21.62 -5.60
C GLU A 17 55.88 20.51 -5.01
N PRO A 18 54.77 20.83 -4.30
CA PRO A 18 53.98 22.01 -4.62
C PRO A 18 53.32 22.71 -3.40
N ASP A 19 53.06 24.00 -3.62
CA ASP A 19 51.93 24.79 -3.14
C ASP A 19 50.97 24.21 -2.07
N THR A 20 50.65 25.04 -1.08
CA THR A 20 49.29 25.54 -0.85
C THR A 20 49.32 26.51 0.32
N PHE A 21 49.12 27.79 0.00
CA PHE A 21 48.85 28.83 0.98
C PHE A 21 47.59 28.48 1.79
N GLY A 22 47.69 28.55 3.12
CA GLY A 22 46.53 28.44 4.01
C GLY A 22 46.90 28.27 5.48
N SER A 23 47.42 29.32 6.10
CA SER A 23 47.63 29.40 7.56
C SER A 23 46.33 29.87 8.28
N PRO A 24 46.21 29.83 9.62
CA PRO A 24 45.51 28.78 10.35
C PRO A 24 44.42 29.36 11.27
N ALA A 25 43.19 28.81 11.26
CA ALA A 25 42.19 29.19 12.25
C ALA A 25 41.22 28.04 12.54
N GLU A 26 41.48 27.38 13.67
CA GLU A 26 40.50 27.02 14.69
C GLU A 26 39.16 26.43 14.23
N HIS A 27 39.01 25.11 14.40
CA HIS A 27 37.72 24.56 14.84
C HIS A 27 37.95 23.83 16.17
N SER A 28 37.61 24.55 17.23
CA SER A 28 37.62 24.11 18.61
C SER A 28 36.63 22.97 18.81
N VAL A 29 37.15 21.85 19.29
CA VAL A 29 36.40 20.88 20.07
C VAL A 29 35.95 21.56 21.37
N ALA A 30 34.67 21.93 21.43
CA ALA A 30 33.79 21.90 22.61
C ALA A 30 32.55 22.75 22.33
N ASP A 31 31.36 22.14 22.36
CA ASP A 31 30.29 22.62 23.23
C ASP A 31 29.18 21.57 23.32
N GLU A 32 29.20 20.83 24.42
CA GLU A 32 28.06 20.07 24.89
C GLU A 32 27.15 21.08 25.63
N THR A 33 26.22 21.73 24.92
CA THR A 33 25.12 22.47 25.56
C THR A 33 23.81 21.70 25.39
N VAL A 34 23.50 20.95 26.44
CA VAL A 34 22.19 20.39 26.74
C VAL A 34 21.16 21.52 26.93
N GLY A 35 20.11 21.53 26.11
CA GLY A 35 18.86 22.26 26.33
C GLY A 35 18.04 22.32 25.03
N HIS A 36 16.89 21.67 24.83
CA HIS A 36 15.85 21.21 25.75
C HIS A 36 15.17 19.94 25.17
N PRO A 37 15.00 18.85 25.95
CA PRO A 37 14.45 17.56 25.52
C PRO A 37 12.90 17.55 25.43
N GLY A 38 12.32 18.50 24.69
CA GLY A 38 10.86 18.74 24.70
C GLY A 38 10.15 18.80 23.35
N SER A 39 10.83 19.05 22.24
CA SER A 39 10.20 19.17 20.91
C SER A 39 10.57 18.06 19.93
N SER A 40 11.52 17.18 20.28
CA SER A 40 12.13 16.27 19.31
C SER A 40 11.21 15.12 18.86
N LEU A 41 10.37 14.57 19.74
CA LEU A 41 9.55 13.42 19.36
C LEU A 41 8.31 13.80 18.54
N THR A 42 7.78 15.01 18.76
CA THR A 42 6.67 15.52 17.97
C THR A 42 7.11 15.93 16.57
N ASP A 43 8.30 16.52 16.44
CA ASP A 43 8.87 16.87 15.14
C ASP A 43 9.28 15.63 14.36
N ASP A 44 9.85 14.61 15.02
CA ASP A 44 10.16 13.33 14.38
C ASP A 44 8.88 12.58 13.95
N VAL A 45 7.80 12.63 14.72
CA VAL A 45 6.50 12.05 14.34
C VAL A 45 5.84 12.81 13.19
N VAL A 46 5.97 14.14 13.16
CA VAL A 46 5.49 14.97 12.05
C VAL A 46 6.29 14.66 10.78
N ALA A 47 7.60 14.50 10.88
CA ALA A 47 8.46 14.10 9.77
C ALA A 47 8.13 12.67 9.27
N LEU A 48 7.90 11.71 10.17
CA LEU A 48 7.46 10.35 9.82
C LEU A 48 6.05 10.32 9.21
N ILE A 49 5.16 11.24 9.61
CA ILE A 49 3.83 11.41 9.02
C ILE A 49 3.92 11.99 7.61
N ASP A 50 4.78 12.98 7.39
CA ASP A 50 4.98 13.58 6.06
C ASP A 50 5.68 12.62 5.08
N ASP A 51 6.67 11.87 5.56
CA ASP A 51 7.31 10.80 4.79
C ASP A 51 6.33 9.64 4.51
N GLY A 52 5.52 9.27 5.50
CA GLY A 52 4.50 8.23 5.38
C GLY A 52 3.37 8.59 4.43
N LYS A 53 2.99 9.87 4.35
CA LYS A 53 1.98 10.37 3.41
C LYS A 53 2.44 10.21 1.97
N THR A 54 3.68 10.55 1.68
CA THR A 54 4.26 10.41 0.33
C THR A 54 4.37 8.93 -0.08
N TYR A 55 4.70 8.04 0.86
CA TYR A 55 4.76 6.59 0.65
C TYR A 55 3.36 5.96 0.45
N ALA A 56 2.36 6.42 1.20
CA ALA A 56 0.98 5.94 1.09
C ALA A 56 0.32 6.38 -0.24
N GLU A 57 0.60 7.59 -0.70
CA GLU A 57 0.10 8.09 -1.99
C GLU A 57 0.67 7.28 -3.17
N ALA A 58 1.93 6.84 -3.07
CA ALA A 58 2.56 5.96 -4.05
C ALA A 58 1.91 4.56 -4.08
N GLU A 59 1.67 3.95 -2.92
CA GLU A 59 1.10 2.59 -2.84
C GLU A 59 -0.38 2.57 -3.29
N LEU A 60 -1.15 3.61 -2.96
CA LEU A 60 -2.54 3.76 -3.38
C LEU A 60 -2.67 3.92 -4.90
N ALA A 61 -1.74 4.62 -5.54
CA ALA A 61 -1.72 4.75 -7.00
C ALA A 61 -1.43 3.41 -7.72
N PHE A 62 -0.58 2.56 -7.13
CA PHE A 62 -0.32 1.21 -7.63
C PHE A 62 -1.50 0.26 -7.43
N GLN A 63 -2.14 0.29 -6.25
CA GLN A 63 -3.32 -0.55 -5.99
C GLN A 63 -4.55 -0.13 -6.80
N LYS A 64 -4.76 1.17 -7.00
CA LYS A 64 -5.82 1.71 -7.85
C LYS A 64 -5.64 1.32 -9.32
N THR A 65 -4.39 1.21 -9.78
CA THR A 65 -4.05 0.75 -11.13
C THR A 65 -4.24 -0.76 -11.29
N ARG A 66 -3.87 -1.57 -10.30
CA ARG A 66 -4.16 -3.03 -10.31
C ARG A 66 -5.65 -3.34 -10.26
N LEU A 67 -6.43 -2.63 -9.44
CA LEU A 67 -7.90 -2.73 -9.43
C LEU A 67 -8.51 -2.31 -10.78
N LYS A 68 -8.06 -1.18 -11.35
CA LYS A 68 -8.53 -0.74 -12.67
C LYS A 68 -8.10 -1.67 -13.80
N PHE A 69 -6.92 -2.28 -13.73
CA PHE A 69 -6.41 -3.21 -14.74
C PHE A 69 -7.11 -4.58 -14.67
N ALA A 70 -7.43 -5.07 -13.47
CA ALA A 70 -8.29 -6.23 -13.29
C ALA A 70 -9.73 -5.96 -13.76
N ALA A 71 -10.25 -4.75 -13.53
CA ALA A 71 -11.56 -4.33 -14.02
C ALA A 71 -11.60 -4.14 -15.55
N SER A 72 -10.53 -3.59 -16.16
CA SER A 72 -10.50 -3.28 -17.60
C SER A 72 -10.27 -4.50 -18.48
N LYS A 73 -9.59 -5.54 -17.99
CA LYS A 73 -9.42 -6.82 -18.72
C LYS A 73 -10.69 -7.69 -18.71
N GLY A 74 -11.71 -7.30 -17.94
CA GLY A 74 -13.02 -7.95 -17.84
C GLY A 74 -14.14 -7.26 -18.62
N GLY A 75 -13.86 -6.56 -19.72
CA GLY A 75 -14.84 -5.74 -20.45
C GLY A 75 -16.17 -6.42 -20.80
N SER A 76 -16.18 -7.75 -21.01
CA SER A 76 -17.41 -8.55 -21.16
C SER A 76 -17.85 -9.25 -19.86
N GLY A 77 -16.88 -9.67 -19.04
CA GLY A 77 -17.14 -10.43 -17.81
C GLY A 77 -17.78 -9.61 -16.69
N VAL A 78 -17.41 -8.34 -16.53
CA VAL A 78 -17.98 -7.46 -15.49
C VAL A 78 -19.44 -7.16 -15.79
N GLY A 79 -19.79 -6.86 -17.05
CA GLY A 79 -21.17 -6.65 -17.46
C GLY A 79 -22.04 -7.88 -17.22
N MET A 80 -21.56 -9.06 -17.60
CA MET A 80 -22.23 -10.34 -17.33
C MET A 80 -22.34 -10.65 -15.83
N ALA A 81 -21.33 -10.35 -15.03
CA ALA A 81 -21.36 -10.55 -13.58
C ALA A 81 -22.39 -9.63 -12.90
N VAL A 82 -22.45 -8.36 -13.29
CA VAL A 82 -23.46 -7.41 -12.80
C VAL A 82 -24.86 -7.86 -13.22
N ALA A 83 -25.05 -8.26 -14.47
CA ALA A 83 -26.33 -8.77 -14.95
C ALA A 83 -26.75 -10.03 -14.18
N ALA A 84 -25.85 -11.00 -14.02
CA ALA A 84 -26.12 -12.22 -13.25
C ALA A 84 -26.48 -11.90 -11.79
N LEU A 85 -25.75 -10.99 -11.13
CA LEU A 85 -26.05 -10.54 -9.77
C LEU A 85 -27.44 -9.90 -9.69
N ALA A 86 -27.79 -9.05 -10.66
CA ALA A 86 -29.11 -8.44 -10.75
C ALA A 86 -30.22 -9.50 -10.89
N PHE A 87 -30.05 -10.49 -11.78
CA PHE A 87 -31.01 -11.58 -11.93
C PHE A 87 -31.12 -12.44 -10.68
N VAL A 88 -30.01 -12.78 -10.02
CA VAL A 88 -30.02 -13.52 -8.74
C VAL A 88 -30.76 -12.70 -7.68
N HIS A 89 -30.55 -11.39 -7.63
CA HIS A 89 -31.24 -10.52 -6.68
C HIS A 89 -32.75 -10.48 -6.92
N LEU A 90 -33.17 -10.30 -8.18
CA LEU A 90 -34.58 -10.36 -8.57
C LEU A 90 -35.20 -11.73 -8.24
N ALA A 91 -34.48 -12.81 -8.50
CA ALA A 91 -34.92 -14.17 -8.15
C ALA A 91 -35.07 -14.35 -6.64
N LEU A 92 -34.17 -13.80 -5.82
CA LEU A 92 -34.28 -13.84 -4.36
C LEU A 92 -35.51 -13.09 -3.85
N ILE A 93 -35.81 -11.91 -4.41
CA ILE A 93 -37.03 -11.16 -4.07
C ILE A 93 -38.27 -11.98 -4.44
N ALA A 94 -38.34 -12.51 -5.66
CA ALA A 94 -39.45 -13.33 -6.12
C ALA A 94 -39.62 -14.61 -5.26
N LEU A 95 -38.51 -15.24 -4.88
CA LEU A 95 -38.49 -16.41 -4.00
C LEU A 95 -39.07 -16.07 -2.62
N VAL A 96 -38.67 -14.95 -2.01
CA VAL A 96 -39.21 -14.51 -0.71
C VAL A 96 -40.72 -14.26 -0.81
N VAL A 97 -41.17 -13.53 -1.83
CA VAL A 97 -42.60 -13.26 -2.04
C VAL A 97 -43.38 -14.57 -2.24
N GLY A 98 -42.88 -15.47 -3.09
CA GLY A 98 -43.50 -16.77 -3.34
C GLY A 98 -43.56 -17.64 -2.08
N LEU A 99 -42.50 -17.65 -1.27
CA LEU A 99 -42.44 -18.43 -0.03
C LEU A 99 -43.43 -17.92 1.01
N VAL A 100 -43.57 -16.59 1.15
CA VAL A 100 -44.57 -15.99 2.04
C VAL A 100 -46.00 -16.37 1.61
N ILE A 101 -46.31 -16.29 0.31
CA ILE A 101 -47.63 -16.69 -0.21
C ILE A 101 -47.87 -18.19 0.03
N ALA A 102 -46.88 -19.04 -0.22
CA ALA A 102 -46.97 -20.49 -0.04
C ALA A 102 -47.16 -20.91 1.44
N LEU A 103 -46.53 -20.20 2.38
CA LEU A 103 -46.63 -20.50 3.82
C LEU A 103 -47.80 -19.80 4.53
N SER A 104 -48.32 -18.72 3.97
CA SER A 104 -49.46 -17.97 4.51
C SER A 104 -50.65 -18.86 4.95
N PRO A 105 -51.11 -19.87 4.17
CA PRO A 105 -52.22 -20.72 4.59
C PRO A 105 -51.92 -21.59 5.82
N ILE A 106 -50.65 -21.79 6.17
CA ILE A 106 -50.22 -22.63 7.31
C ILE A 106 -49.85 -21.77 8.52
N LEU A 107 -49.07 -20.69 8.32
CA LEU A 107 -48.45 -19.90 9.41
C LEU A 107 -49.03 -18.50 9.62
N THR A 108 -50.09 -18.11 8.91
CA THR A 108 -50.55 -16.72 8.77
C THR A 108 -49.49 -15.82 8.09
N PRO A 109 -49.87 -14.68 7.48
CA PRO A 109 -48.91 -13.83 6.77
C PRO A 109 -47.75 -13.36 7.65
N TRP A 110 -48.00 -12.98 8.91
CA TRP A 110 -46.98 -12.51 9.85
C TRP A 110 -46.05 -13.63 10.33
N GLY A 111 -46.57 -14.83 10.57
CA GLY A 111 -45.74 -15.98 10.94
C GLY A 111 -44.87 -16.45 9.77
N ALA A 112 -45.41 -16.42 8.55
CA ALA A 112 -44.67 -16.74 7.34
C ALA A 112 -43.51 -15.77 7.12
N THR A 113 -43.74 -14.45 7.19
CA THR A 113 -42.65 -13.47 7.01
C THR A 113 -41.56 -13.60 8.06
N ALA A 114 -41.93 -13.78 9.34
CA ALA A 114 -40.97 -13.96 10.42
C ALA A 114 -40.08 -15.20 10.21
N LEU A 115 -40.69 -16.33 9.82
CA LEU A 115 -39.94 -17.56 9.56
C LEU A 115 -38.99 -17.41 8.37
N VAL A 116 -39.45 -16.81 7.27
CA VAL A 116 -38.63 -16.59 6.07
C VAL A 116 -37.43 -15.70 6.38
N VAL A 117 -37.62 -14.61 7.16
CA VAL A 117 -36.52 -13.73 7.58
C VAL A 117 -35.48 -14.50 8.40
N VAL A 118 -35.92 -15.32 9.36
CA VAL A 118 -34.99 -16.15 10.16
C VAL A 118 -34.18 -17.09 9.28
N ILE A 119 -34.82 -17.78 8.33
CA ILE A 119 -34.14 -18.68 7.39
C ILE A 119 -33.11 -17.91 6.55
N LEU A 120 -33.49 -16.77 5.97
CA LEU A 120 -32.59 -15.95 5.16
C LEU A 120 -31.40 -15.40 5.96
N LEU A 121 -31.62 -15.00 7.22
CA LEU A 121 -30.54 -14.55 8.11
C LEU A 121 -29.56 -15.68 8.41
N VAL A 122 -30.05 -16.88 8.73
CA VAL A 122 -29.18 -18.05 8.96
C VAL A 122 -28.37 -18.36 7.70
N LEU A 123 -29.01 -18.42 6.54
CA LEU A 123 -28.33 -18.65 5.26
C LEU A 123 -27.31 -17.54 4.96
N GLY A 124 -27.65 -16.28 5.20
CA GLY A 124 -26.76 -15.14 5.02
C GLY A 124 -25.53 -15.20 5.92
N VAL A 125 -25.71 -15.56 7.20
CA VAL A 125 -24.60 -15.76 8.14
C VAL A 125 -23.71 -16.91 7.68
N VAL A 126 -24.29 -18.07 7.32
CA VAL A 126 -23.52 -19.23 6.84
C VAL A 126 -22.73 -18.88 5.57
N ALA A 127 -23.36 -18.21 4.60
CA ALA A 127 -22.71 -17.75 3.38
C ALA A 127 -21.58 -16.75 3.69
N GLY A 128 -21.81 -15.79 4.60
CA GLY A 128 -20.81 -14.81 5.04
C GLY A 128 -19.61 -15.46 5.72
N LEU A 129 -19.84 -16.44 6.59
CA LEU A 129 -18.77 -17.23 7.22
C LEU A 129 -18.01 -18.07 6.19
N ALA A 130 -18.71 -18.67 5.23
CA ALA A 130 -18.11 -19.47 4.17
C ALA A 130 -17.29 -18.61 3.19
N ALA A 131 -17.69 -17.35 2.97
CA ALA A 131 -16.89 -16.37 2.23
C ALA A 131 -15.63 -15.99 3.00
N LYS A 132 -15.76 -15.67 4.31
CA LYS A 132 -14.61 -15.33 5.17
C LYS A 132 -13.55 -16.44 5.21
N LYS A 133 -13.96 -17.70 5.31
CA LYS A 133 -13.05 -18.86 5.27
C LYS A 133 -12.29 -18.98 3.94
N ARG A 134 -12.94 -18.67 2.82
CA ARG A 134 -12.29 -18.69 1.50
C ARG A 134 -11.25 -17.58 1.36
N PHE A 135 -11.56 -16.38 1.86
CA PHE A 135 -10.60 -15.28 1.86
C PHE A 135 -9.43 -15.52 2.82
N SER A 136 -9.64 -16.19 3.97
CA SER A 136 -8.55 -16.50 4.90
C SER A 136 -7.58 -17.54 4.34
N HIS A 137 -8.05 -18.56 3.63
CA HIS A 137 -7.18 -19.55 2.98
C HIS A 137 -6.24 -18.92 1.93
N LEU A 138 -6.73 -17.91 1.20
CA LEU A 138 -5.91 -17.16 0.24
C LEU A 138 -4.84 -16.31 0.93
N SER A 139 -5.16 -15.76 2.11
CA SER A 139 -4.20 -14.96 2.88
C SER A 139 -3.17 -15.82 3.62
N ASP A 140 -3.53 -17.01 4.09
CA ASP A 140 -2.63 -17.89 4.82
C ASP A 140 -1.57 -18.49 3.88
N ALA A 141 -1.96 -18.87 2.65
CA ALA A 141 -1.03 -19.34 1.63
C ALA A 141 0.03 -18.28 1.22
N TYR A 142 -0.30 -17.00 1.35
CA TYR A 142 0.64 -15.91 1.06
C TYR A 142 1.60 -15.64 2.22
N LYS A 143 1.20 -15.90 3.46
CA LYS A 143 2.02 -15.71 4.66
C LYS A 143 3.07 -16.81 4.84
N ASP A 144 2.76 -18.05 4.48
CA ASP A 144 3.71 -19.18 4.56
C ASP A 144 4.85 -19.10 3.51
N THR A 145 4.74 -18.21 2.52
CA THR A 145 5.77 -18.02 1.46
C THR A 145 6.58 -16.73 1.67
N SER A 146 6.41 -16.01 2.78
CA SER A 146 7.27 -14.87 3.14
C SER A 146 8.46 -15.36 3.98
N PRO A 147 9.71 -15.22 3.49
CA PRO A 147 10.92 -15.65 4.20
C PRO A 147 11.21 -14.85 5.46
#